data_AF-A0AAW1F8X5-F1
#
_entry.id   AF-A0AAW1F8X5-F1
#
_cell.length_a   1.000
_cell.length_b   1.000
_cell.length_c   1.000
_cell.angle_alpha   90.00
_cell.angle_beta   90.00
_cell.angle_gamma   90.00
#
_symmetry.space_group_name_H-M   'P 1'
#
loop_
_entity.id
_entity.type
_entity.pdbx_description
1 polymer ?
#
loop_
_entity_poly.entity_id
_entity_poly.type
_entity_poly.pdbx_seq_one_letter_code
_entity_poly.pdbx_strand_id
1 'polypeptide(L)' 'MDFHVDKTTKVQVDIMMRLGYYNTYWDVDNHTTVILLTYYGNTSLMVVLPDEGIGGLHQQGLHQALA' A
#
# COMPACT_ATOMS: atom_id res chain seq x y z
N MET A 1 -16.50 -3.38 4.59
CA MET A 1 -15.27 -3.22 5.41
C MET A 1 -14.92 -1.75 5.33
N ASP A 2 -14.47 -1.17 6.43
CA ASP A 2 -14.17 0.26 6.46
C ASP A 2 -12.82 0.54 5.78
N PHE A 3 -12.78 1.50 4.86
CA PHE A 3 -11.54 2.10 4.39
C PHE A 3 -11.26 3.37 5.19
N HIS A 4 -10.09 3.44 5.82
CA HIS A 4 -9.67 4.55 6.66
C HIS A 4 -8.96 5.61 5.80
N VAL A 5 -9.64 6.72 5.55
CA VAL A 5 -9.05 7.86 4.81
C VAL A 5 -8.04 8.60 5.69
N ASP A 6 -8.37 8.71 6.98
CA ASP A 6 -7.53 9.25 8.03
C ASP A 6 -7.87 8.57 9.37
N LYS A 7 -7.35 9.10 10.48
CA LYS A 7 -7.53 8.52 11.82
C LYS A 7 -8.99 8.54 12.33
N THR A 8 -9.81 9.43 11.79
CA THR A 8 -11.20 9.67 12.23
C THR A 8 -12.24 9.37 11.16
N THR A 9 -11.86 9.45 9.88
CA THR A 9 -12.77 9.35 8.75
C THR A 9 -12.73 7.96 8.14
N LYS A 10 -13.90 7.33 8.07
CA LYS A 10 -14.09 6.02 7.45
C LYS A 10 -15.12 6.10 6.34
N VAL A 11 -14.86 5.39 5.25
CA VAL A 11 -15.77 5.28 4.11
C VAL A 11 -16.01 3.82 3.75
N GLN A 12 -17.21 3.55 3.22
CA GLN A 12 -17.51 2.24 2.65
C GLN A 12 -17.10 2.25 1.18
N VAL A 13 -16.33 1.25 0.79
CA VAL A 13 -15.92 1.00 -0.59
C VAL A 13 -16.04 -0.50 -0.87
N ASP A 14 -16.18 -0.85 -2.14
CA ASP A 14 -16.14 -2.25 -2.55
C ASP A 14 -14.69 -2.75 -2.49
N ILE A 15 -14.39 -3.60 -1.50
CA ILE A 15 -13.06 -4.18 -1.30
C ILE A 15 -13.01 -5.56 -1.96
N MET A 16 -12.01 -5.78 -2.81
CA MET A 16 -11.70 -7.10 -3.37
C MET A 16 -10.95 -7.96 -2.34
N MET A 17 -11.33 -9.24 -2.22
CA MET A 17 -10.69 -10.20 -1.32
C MET A 17 -10.24 -11.45 -2.07
N ARG A 18 -9.00 -11.88 -1.85
CA ARG A 18 -8.46 -13.14 -2.39
C ARG A 18 -7.40 -13.71 -1.46
N LEU A 19 -7.56 -14.97 -1.08
CA LEU A 19 -6.53 -15.74 -0.38
C LEU A 19 -5.55 -16.37 -1.37
N GLY A 20 -4.25 -16.30 -1.08
CA GLY A 20 -3.21 -16.89 -1.93
C GLY A 20 -1.81 -16.61 -1.40
N TYR A 21 -0.82 -17.23 -2.04
CA TYR A 21 0.59 -16.92 -1.80
C TYR A 21 0.98 -15.71 -2.64
N TYR A 22 1.50 -14.69 -1.97
CA TYR A 22 1.99 -13.47 -2.59
C TYR A 22 3.44 -13.27 -2.21
N ASN A 23 4.21 -12.66 -3.12
CA ASN A 23 5.53 -12.17 -2.78
C ASN A 23 5.34 -10.89 -1.97
N THR A 24 5.62 -10.98 -0.67
CA THR A 24 5.59 -9.85 0.25
C THR A 24 7.00 -9.51 0.69
N TYR A 25 7.28 -8.22 0.80
CA TYR A 25 8.54 -7.70 1.30
C TYR A 25 8.22 -6.63 2.33
N TRP A 26 8.87 -6.71 3.50
CA TRP A 26 8.78 -5.65 4.51
C TRP A 26 10.04 -4.79 4.40
N ASP A 27 9.84 -3.57 3.93
CA ASP A 27 10.89 -2.55 3.93
C ASP A 27 10.93 -1.93 5.32
N VAL A 28 11.87 -2.41 6.13
CA VAL A 28 12.01 -2.02 7.53
C VAL A 28 12.43 -0.57 7.66
N ASP A 29 13.31 -0.09 6.76
CA ASP A 29 13.84 1.27 6.81
C ASP A 29 12.77 2.31 6.49
N ASN A 30 11.86 1.96 5.56
CA ASN A 30 10.72 2.81 5.18
C ASN A 30 9.41 2.43 5.90
N HIS A 31 9.46 1.52 6.86
CA HIS A 31 8.31 1.05 7.65
C HIS A 31 7.08 0.76 6.79
N THR A 32 7.26 -0.07 5.77
CA THR A 32 6.26 -0.28 4.72
C THR A 32 6.25 -1.73 4.25
N THR A 33 5.06 -2.30 4.09
CA THR A 33 4.87 -3.60 3.45
C THR A 33 4.60 -3.42 1.96
N VAL A 34 5.38 -4.11 1.12
CA VAL A 34 5.19 -4.16 -0.33
C VAL A 34 4.66 -5.54 -0.72
N ILE A 35 3.58 -5.57 -1.50
CA ILE A 35 2.96 -6.79 -2.03
C ILE A 35 3.03 -6.75 -3.56
N LEU A 36 3.61 -7.78 -4.16
CA LEU A 36 3.67 -7.94 -5.62
C LEU A 36 2.59 -8.91 -6.09
N LEU A 37 1.69 -8.42 -6.93
CA LEU A 37 0.64 -9.19 -7.59
C LEU A 37 1.01 -9.36 -9.07
N THR A 38 1.52 -10.54 -9.43
CA THR A 38 1.83 -10.86 -10.82
C THR A 38 0.54 -11.03 -11.63
N TYR A 39 0.43 -10.29 -12.73
CA TYR A 39 -0.62 -10.46 -13.73
C TYR A 39 -0.11 -11.34 -14.88
N TYR A 40 -0.99 -11.58 -15.86
CA TYR A 40 -0.61 -12.36 -17.04
C TYR A 40 0.57 -11.72 -17.79
N GLY A 41 1.56 -12.55 -18.16
CA GLY A 41 2.76 -12.13 -18.87
C GLY A 41 3.86 -11.63 -17.93
N ASN A 42 4.43 -10.47 -18.24
CA ASN A 42 5.56 -9.86 -17.52
C ASN A 42 5.16 -8.59 -16.76
N THR A 43 3.90 -8.49 -16.36
CA THR A 43 3.34 -7.30 -15.70
C THR A 43 2.94 -7.65 -14.28
N SER A 44 3.24 -6.75 -13.34
CA SER A 44 2.86 -6.90 -11.93
C SER A 44 2.29 -5.60 -11.39
N LEU A 45 1.31 -5.70 -10.50
CA LEU A 45 0.91 -4.58 -9.64
C LEU A 45 1.71 -4.64 -8.35
N MET A 46 2.27 -3.50 -7.95
CA MET A 46 2.89 -3.32 -6.66
C MET A 46 1.91 -2.58 -5.75
N VAL A 47 1.53 -3.19 -4.65
CA VAL A 47 0.73 -2.56 -3.59
C VAL A 47 1.67 -2.21 -2.45
N VAL A 48 1.75 -0.92 -2.13
CA VAL A 48 2.62 -0.38 -1.09
C VAL A 48 1.73 0.06 0.08
N LEU A 49 1.88 -0.60 1.22
CA LEU A 49 1.09 -0.37 2.42
C LEU A 49 2.01 0.10 3.55
N PRO A 50 2.07 1.41 3.83
CA PRO A 50 2.83 1.94 4.94
C PRO A 50 2.28 1.46 6.28
N ASP A 51 3.16 1.34 7.26
CA ASP A 51 2.75 1.10 8.64
C ASP A 51 1.91 2.28 9.17
N GLU A 52 1.06 2.00 10.14
CA GLU A 52 0.13 2.99 10.68
C GLU A 52 0.89 4.22 11.23
N GLY A 53 0.42 5.43 10.86
CA GLY A 53 0.97 6.68 11.36
C GLY A 53 2.06 7.34 10.51
N ILE A 54 2.57 6.66 9.47
CA ILE A 54 3.67 7.18 8.60
C ILE A 54 3.15 7.77 7.28
N GLY A 55 1.97 7.37 6.84
CA GLY A 55 1.40 7.76 5.53
C GLY A 55 1.35 9.27 5.28
N GLY A 56 1.18 10.11 6.32
CA GLY A 56 1.19 11.57 6.17
C GLY A 56 2.57 12.20 6.03
N LEU A 57 3.62 11.58 6.58
CA LEU A 57 4.99 12.12 6.57
C LEU A 57 5.77 11.66 5.33
N HIS A 58 5.53 10.44 4.85
CA HIS A 58 6.28 9.89 3.70
C HIS A 58 5.75 10.31 2.32
N GLN A 59 4.47 10.68 2.19
CA GLN A 59 3.95 11.22 0.93
C GLN A 59 4.68 12.50 0.51
N GLN A 60 5.17 13.29 1.45
CA GLN A 60 5.96 14.50 1.17
C GLN A 60 7.31 14.19 0.50
N GLY A 61 7.92 13.03 0.78
CA GLY A 61 9.17 12.60 0.17
C GLY A 61 9.01 12.19 -1.30
N LEU A 62 7.88 11.53 -1.64
CA LEU A 62 7.62 11.09 -3.01
C LEU A 62 7.30 12.26 -3.97
N HIS A 63 6.66 13.32 -3.47
CA HIS A 63 6.43 14.54 -4.26
C HIS A 63 7.71 15.30 -4.62
N GLN A 64 8.77 15.20 -3.81
CA GLN A 64 10.05 15.86 -4.09
C GLN A 64 10.97 15.04 -5.02
N ALA A 65 10.75 13.73 -5.12
CA ALA A 65 11.53 12.86 -6.01
C ALA A 65 11.04 12.86 -7.47
N LEU A 66 9.89 13.49 -7.75
CA LEU A 66 9.27 13.59 -9.07
C LEU A 66 9.14 15.03 -9.59
N ALA A 67 9.87 15.99 -8.99
CA ALA A 67 9.91 17.39 -9.40
C ALA A 67 11.30 17.78 -9.94
#